data_AF-A0A7C4RHC2-F1
#
_entry.id   AF-A0A7C4RHC2-F1
#
_cell.length_a   1.000
_cell.length_b   1.000
_cell.length_c   1.000
_cell.angle_alpha   90.00
_cell.angle_beta   90.00
_cell.angle_gamma   90.00
#
_symmetry.space_group_name_H-M   'P 1'
#
loop_
_entity.id
_entity.type
_entity.pdbx_description
1 polymer ?
#
loop_
_entity_poly.entity_id
_entity_poly.type
_entity_poly.pdbx_seq_one_letter_code
_entity_poly.pdbx_strand_id
1 'polypeptide(L)'
;MSSLNKLFNHETAALSSLDLEMIRSVPPGGNWRDIPDEIVAKSKRLQQIKKSGGRTTYYARMLWDKPSYTINTYFNRPGNGCFIHPSQDRLISQREAARLQSFPDWYRFYGSKQSRFKQIGNAVPPLLAYAIACKLRAGSCIDLFAGAGGLALGFKMAGFRCLLAVDIDKNMCETLIKNGVAETVLQADLSNENIVKEVVEIVQNKMGGRQLDLILAGPPCQGFSTAGNWNPDDPRNNLYIPLLRIIGKILPKYVLIENVPGIRFMRKGEILKKIERTLREMGYIVKTELLKAEEHGVPQKRRRVFIFGYQKGEDAFIPPNPMFADSHEVKFDSKGHLVSLPKPITVREAISDLPPIEVGGGAEIMEYDDSWINSDYQRWARGYINFDEFYKRRVLKNL
;
A
#
# COMPACT_ATOMS: atom_id res chain seq x y z
N MET A 1 -6.07 6.60 30.09
CA MET A 1 -7.29 5.99 29.54
C MET A 1 -6.93 5.36 28.21
N SER A 2 -6.94 4.04 28.11
CA SER A 2 -6.32 3.30 27.00
C SER A 2 -6.97 3.66 25.66
N SER A 3 -6.12 3.96 24.67
CA SER A 3 -6.50 4.29 23.29
C SER A 3 -6.90 3.06 22.46
N LEU A 4 -7.11 1.90 23.08
CA LEU A 4 -7.26 0.61 22.38
C LEU A 4 -8.55 0.53 21.54
N ASN A 5 -9.60 1.25 21.95
CA ASN A 5 -10.93 1.15 21.32
C ASN A 5 -11.31 2.39 20.50
N LYS A 6 -10.32 3.14 20.01
CA LYS A 6 -10.54 4.27 19.09
C LYS A 6 -10.22 3.89 17.66
N LEU A 7 -11.18 4.13 16.77
CA LEU A 7 -11.08 3.91 15.33
C LEU A 7 -10.97 5.26 14.63
N PHE A 8 -9.94 5.45 13.81
CA PHE A 8 -9.74 6.69 13.07
C PHE A 8 -10.16 6.56 11.60
N ASN A 9 -10.68 7.64 11.03
CA ASN A 9 -11.03 7.78 9.62
C ASN A 9 -12.03 6.71 9.12
N HIS A 10 -13.02 6.31 9.93
CA HIS A 10 -14.07 5.39 9.47
C HIS A 10 -15.23 6.15 8.83
N GLU A 11 -14.94 6.74 7.67
CA GLU A 11 -15.87 7.54 6.88
C GLU A 11 -15.95 7.03 5.44
N THR A 12 -17.14 7.04 4.86
CA THR A 12 -17.36 6.66 3.46
C THR A 12 -17.77 7.86 2.59
N ALA A 13 -17.68 7.70 1.28
CA ALA A 13 -18.09 8.73 0.33
C ALA A 13 -19.62 8.80 0.23
N ALA A 14 -20.15 10.02 0.02
CA ALA A 14 -21.53 10.18 -0.43
C ALA A 14 -21.67 9.70 -1.87
N LEU A 15 -22.86 9.22 -2.22
CA LEU A 15 -23.20 8.75 -3.56
C LEU A 15 -24.38 9.54 -4.11
N SER A 16 -24.40 9.73 -5.42
CA SER A 16 -25.58 10.25 -6.10
C SER A 16 -26.73 9.23 -6.02
N SER A 17 -27.97 9.68 -6.18
CA SER A 17 -29.13 8.77 -6.23
C SER A 17 -28.98 7.71 -7.33
N LEU A 18 -28.37 8.09 -8.46
CA LEU A 18 -28.11 7.18 -9.56
C LEU A 18 -27.01 6.15 -9.22
N ASP A 19 -25.91 6.57 -8.58
CA ASP A 19 -24.89 5.64 -8.12
C ASP A 19 -25.44 4.67 -7.07
N LEU A 20 -26.33 5.12 -6.18
CA LEU A 20 -27.03 4.27 -5.21
C LEU A 20 -27.91 3.23 -5.91
N GLU A 21 -28.69 3.65 -6.90
CA GLU A 21 -29.51 2.76 -7.73
C GLU A 21 -28.65 1.69 -8.42
N MET A 22 -27.49 2.09 -8.96
CA MET A 22 -26.52 1.18 -9.58
C MET A 22 -25.99 0.15 -8.59
N ILE A 23 -25.42 0.57 -7.46
CA ILE A 23 -24.74 -0.37 -6.55
C ILE A 23 -25.70 -1.36 -5.87
N ARG A 24 -26.95 -0.97 -5.62
CA ARG A 24 -28.00 -1.84 -5.06
C ARG A 24 -28.33 -3.02 -5.97
N SER A 25 -28.19 -2.82 -7.28
CA SER A 25 -28.42 -3.86 -8.28
C SER A 25 -27.26 -4.86 -8.40
N VAL A 26 -26.09 -4.55 -7.81
CA VAL A 26 -24.89 -5.38 -7.92
C VAL A 26 -24.82 -6.37 -6.75
N PRO A 27 -24.97 -7.69 -6.97
CA PRO A 27 -24.86 -8.69 -5.91
C PRO A 27 -23.40 -8.87 -5.43
N PRO A 28 -23.13 -9.55 -4.30
CA PRO A 28 -21.77 -9.87 -3.88
C PRO A 28 -20.98 -10.60 -4.97
N GLY A 29 -19.80 -10.07 -5.33
CA GLY A 29 -18.99 -10.57 -6.46
C GLY A 29 -19.44 -10.11 -7.85
N GLY A 30 -20.59 -9.44 -7.95
CA GLY A 30 -21.07 -8.78 -9.15
C GLY A 30 -20.29 -7.52 -9.50
N ASN A 31 -20.60 -6.94 -10.66
CA ASN A 31 -19.99 -5.75 -11.26
C ASN A 31 -20.97 -5.00 -12.19
N TRP A 32 -20.44 -4.08 -13.00
CA TRP A 32 -21.22 -3.29 -13.96
C TRP A 32 -22.12 -4.10 -14.90
N ARG A 33 -21.83 -5.39 -15.13
CA ARG A 33 -22.66 -6.28 -15.97
C ARG A 33 -23.98 -6.64 -15.33
N ASP A 34 -24.06 -6.61 -14.00
CA ASP A 34 -25.26 -6.93 -13.23
C ASP A 34 -26.23 -5.74 -13.16
N ILE A 35 -25.83 -4.56 -13.65
CA ILE A 35 -26.67 -3.35 -13.65
C ILE A 35 -27.69 -3.45 -14.81
N PRO A 36 -29.01 -3.38 -14.51
CA PRO A 36 -30.09 -3.37 -15.50
C PRO A 36 -29.92 -2.31 -16.59
N ASP A 37 -30.34 -2.61 -17.81
CA ASP A 37 -30.19 -1.72 -18.96
C ASP A 37 -30.96 -0.39 -18.79
N GLU A 38 -32.08 -0.40 -18.07
CA GLU A 38 -32.84 0.80 -17.72
C GLU A 38 -32.01 1.79 -16.88
N ILE A 39 -31.18 1.29 -15.97
CA ILE A 39 -30.28 2.10 -15.13
C ILE A 39 -29.07 2.54 -15.95
N VAL A 40 -28.54 1.65 -16.80
CA VAL A 40 -27.42 1.97 -17.70
C VAL A 40 -27.79 3.10 -18.66
N ALA A 41 -29.03 3.14 -19.14
CA ALA A 41 -29.55 4.20 -20.02
C ALA A 41 -29.45 5.60 -19.37
N LYS A 42 -29.47 5.69 -18.03
CA LYS A 42 -29.34 6.95 -17.27
C LYS A 42 -27.89 7.45 -17.17
N SER A 43 -26.88 6.65 -17.56
CA SER A 43 -25.46 6.98 -17.38
C SER A 43 -24.63 6.80 -18.65
N LYS A 44 -24.20 7.92 -19.24
CA LYS A 44 -23.26 7.93 -20.38
C LYS A 44 -21.98 7.12 -20.11
N ARG A 45 -21.49 7.16 -18.87
CA ARG A 45 -20.30 6.40 -18.46
C ARG A 45 -20.55 4.90 -18.53
N LEU A 46 -21.67 4.40 -17.99
CA LEU A 46 -21.98 2.97 -18.05
C LEU A 46 -22.26 2.50 -19.48
N GLN A 47 -22.94 3.32 -20.29
CA GLN A 47 -23.13 3.03 -21.72
C GLN A 47 -21.78 2.84 -22.43
N GLN A 48 -20.81 3.72 -22.17
CA GLN A 48 -19.45 3.60 -22.70
C GLN A 48 -18.74 2.34 -22.18
N ILE A 49 -18.88 2.01 -20.89
CA ILE A 49 -18.31 0.79 -20.31
C ILE A 49 -18.87 -0.46 -20.97
N LYS A 50 -20.21 -0.55 -21.14
CA LYS A 50 -20.86 -1.69 -21.83
C LYS A 50 -20.36 -1.80 -23.28
N LYS A 51 -20.30 -0.68 -24.01
CA LYS A 51 -19.84 -0.65 -25.41
C LYS A 51 -18.37 -1.04 -25.59
N SER A 52 -17.49 -0.61 -24.68
CA SER A 52 -16.04 -0.85 -24.75
C SER A 52 -15.59 -2.17 -24.10
N GLY A 53 -16.51 -2.95 -23.55
CA GLY A 53 -16.22 -4.24 -22.92
C GLY A 53 -15.60 -4.16 -21.52
N GLY A 54 -15.57 -2.97 -20.90
CA GLY A 54 -15.36 -2.65 -19.49
C GLY A 54 -14.57 -3.61 -18.58
N ARG A 55 -13.63 -3.10 -17.77
CA ARG A 55 -12.95 -3.94 -16.76
C ARG A 55 -13.97 -4.54 -15.78
N THR A 56 -13.83 -5.83 -15.47
CA THR A 56 -14.71 -6.56 -14.53
C THR A 56 -14.70 -5.98 -13.13
N THR A 57 -13.69 -5.18 -12.79
CA THR A 57 -13.59 -4.49 -11.51
C THR A 57 -14.47 -3.25 -11.43
N TYR A 58 -15.02 -2.71 -12.52
CA TYR A 58 -15.84 -1.49 -12.44
C TYR A 58 -17.20 -1.76 -11.83
N TYR A 59 -17.65 -0.87 -10.94
CA TYR A 59 -18.90 -1.01 -10.17
C TYR A 59 -19.00 -2.36 -9.45
N ALA A 60 -17.86 -2.91 -9.00
CA ALA A 60 -17.83 -4.26 -8.45
C ALA A 60 -18.01 -4.28 -6.92
N ARG A 61 -18.76 -5.27 -6.46
CA ARG A 61 -18.96 -5.55 -5.04
C ARG A 61 -17.99 -6.60 -4.54
N MET A 62 -17.31 -6.28 -3.44
CA MET A 62 -16.32 -7.17 -2.85
C MET A 62 -16.96 -8.49 -2.40
N LEU A 63 -16.17 -9.56 -2.44
CA LEU A 63 -16.52 -10.84 -1.84
C LEU A 63 -15.89 -10.93 -0.45
N TRP A 64 -16.67 -11.37 0.53
CA TRP A 64 -16.18 -11.54 1.90
C TRP A 64 -15.01 -12.52 1.99
N ASP A 65 -15.09 -13.64 1.27
CA ASP A 65 -14.17 -14.78 1.44
C ASP A 65 -13.02 -14.77 0.42
N LYS A 66 -12.71 -13.60 -0.15
CA LYS A 66 -11.57 -13.36 -1.04
C LYS A 66 -10.77 -12.15 -0.55
N PRO A 67 -9.47 -12.02 -0.89
CA PRO A 67 -8.76 -10.77 -0.75
C PRO A 67 -9.40 -9.69 -1.64
N SER A 68 -9.32 -8.41 -1.22
CA SER A 68 -9.83 -7.30 -2.03
C SER A 68 -9.04 -7.13 -3.31
N TYR A 69 -9.63 -6.48 -4.32
CA TYR A 69 -8.84 -5.95 -5.45
C TYR A 69 -8.02 -4.73 -5.01
N THR A 70 -7.08 -4.30 -5.85
CA THR A 70 -6.22 -3.16 -5.55
C THR A 70 -7.02 -1.91 -5.18
N ILE A 71 -6.76 -1.38 -3.99
CA ILE A 71 -7.29 -0.08 -3.54
C ILE A 71 -6.48 1.03 -4.21
N ASN A 72 -7.16 1.86 -5.01
CA ASN A 72 -6.57 3.00 -5.73
C ASN A 72 -7.08 4.33 -5.17
N THR A 73 -6.53 5.47 -5.59
CA THR A 73 -6.87 6.79 -5.03
C THR A 73 -8.31 7.26 -5.26
N TYR A 74 -9.09 6.53 -6.05
CA TYR A 74 -10.48 6.82 -6.40
C TYR A 74 -11.45 5.79 -5.79
N PHE A 75 -11.09 5.17 -4.67
CA PHE A 75 -11.97 4.24 -3.95
C PHE A 75 -13.24 4.91 -3.39
N ASN A 76 -13.37 6.23 -3.54
CA ASN A 76 -14.57 7.01 -3.31
C ASN A 76 -15.55 7.04 -4.50
N ARG A 77 -15.30 6.29 -5.59
CA ARG A 77 -16.17 6.24 -6.78
C ARG A 77 -16.44 4.78 -7.18
N PRO A 78 -17.71 4.34 -7.31
CA PRO A 78 -18.02 2.94 -7.63
C PRO A 78 -17.49 2.53 -9.02
N GLY A 79 -17.50 3.45 -9.98
CA GLY A 79 -17.05 3.19 -11.34
C GLY A 79 -15.54 3.03 -11.53
N ASN A 80 -14.74 3.10 -10.47
CA ASN A 80 -13.28 3.11 -10.55
C ASN A 80 -12.62 1.82 -10.02
N GLY A 81 -13.41 0.85 -9.56
CA GLY A 81 -12.89 -0.41 -9.04
C GLY A 81 -13.90 -1.17 -8.19
N CYS A 82 -13.41 -2.25 -7.56
CA CYS A 82 -14.22 -3.11 -6.72
C CYS A 82 -14.23 -2.53 -5.30
N PHE A 83 -15.06 -1.52 -5.09
CA PHE A 83 -15.07 -0.71 -3.87
C PHE A 83 -16.40 -0.72 -3.14
N ILE A 84 -17.42 -1.42 -3.66
CA ILE A 84 -18.70 -1.55 -2.97
C ILE A 84 -18.53 -2.54 -1.82
N HIS A 85 -18.97 -2.15 -0.62
CA HIS A 85 -18.88 -2.96 0.58
C HIS A 85 -19.59 -4.32 0.38
N PRO A 86 -19.07 -5.44 0.90
CA PRO A 86 -19.63 -6.76 0.61
C PRO A 86 -21.12 -6.93 0.94
N SER A 87 -21.62 -6.26 1.99
CA SER A 87 -23.00 -6.40 2.48
C SER A 87 -23.76 -5.08 2.69
N GLN A 88 -23.12 -3.92 2.50
CA GLN A 88 -23.74 -2.61 2.75
C GLN A 88 -23.81 -1.85 1.43
N ASP A 89 -24.90 -1.12 1.17
CA ASP A 89 -25.09 -0.35 -0.07
C ASP A 89 -24.35 1.00 -0.01
N ARG A 90 -23.04 0.89 0.16
CA ARG A 90 -22.09 2.00 0.17
C ARG A 90 -20.75 1.56 -0.37
N LEU A 91 -19.86 2.52 -0.57
CA LEU A 91 -18.44 2.22 -0.78
C LEU A 91 -17.75 1.88 0.54
N ILE A 92 -16.60 1.23 0.44
CA ILE A 92 -15.73 1.01 1.59
C ILE A 92 -15.30 2.34 2.22
N SER A 93 -15.17 2.35 3.54
CA SER A 93 -14.68 3.50 4.29
C SER A 93 -13.16 3.70 4.09
N GLN A 94 -12.64 4.86 4.48
CA GLN A 94 -11.20 5.09 4.50
C GLN A 94 -10.47 4.13 5.45
N ARG A 95 -11.04 3.81 6.61
CA ARG A 95 -10.49 2.81 7.54
C ARG A 95 -10.53 1.39 6.99
N GLU A 96 -11.62 0.98 6.35
CA GLU A 96 -11.71 -0.32 5.68
C GLU A 96 -10.64 -0.43 4.59
N ALA A 97 -10.48 0.61 3.77
CA ALA A 97 -9.42 0.70 2.76
C ALA A 97 -8.01 0.65 3.38
N ALA A 98 -7.79 1.32 4.51
CA ALA A 98 -6.53 1.32 5.24
C ALA A 98 -6.18 -0.06 5.81
N ARG A 99 -7.15 -0.75 6.44
CA ARG A 99 -6.97 -2.15 6.85
C ARG A 99 -6.74 -3.07 5.66
N LEU A 100 -7.43 -2.87 4.55
CA LEU A 100 -7.18 -3.64 3.32
C LEU A 100 -5.78 -3.39 2.74
N GLN A 101 -5.16 -2.25 3.06
CA GLN A 101 -3.77 -1.91 2.77
C GLN A 101 -2.81 -2.32 3.89
N SER A 102 -3.26 -3.01 4.95
CA SER A 102 -2.46 -3.37 6.13
C SER A 102 -1.89 -2.19 6.93
N PHE A 103 -2.64 -1.10 7.04
CA PHE A 103 -2.38 -0.11 8.09
C PHE A 103 -3.09 -0.52 9.39
N PRO A 104 -2.41 -0.46 10.55
CA PRO A 104 -3.04 -0.74 11.84
C PRO A 104 -4.02 0.37 12.24
N ASP A 105 -4.90 0.07 13.19
CA ASP A 105 -6.02 0.94 13.57
C ASP A 105 -5.59 2.22 14.28
N TRP A 106 -4.48 2.17 15.01
CA TRP A 106 -3.87 3.34 15.62
C TRP A 106 -3.28 4.32 14.59
N TYR A 107 -3.04 3.90 13.35
CA TYR A 107 -2.48 4.75 12.31
C TYR A 107 -3.55 5.70 11.76
N ARG A 108 -3.39 7.01 11.95
CA ARG A 108 -4.37 8.02 11.54
C ARG A 108 -3.90 8.80 10.31
N PHE A 109 -4.76 8.96 9.32
CA PHE A 109 -4.50 9.80 8.15
C PHE A 109 -5.04 11.21 8.37
N TYR A 110 -4.23 12.23 8.08
CA TYR A 110 -4.55 13.64 8.29
C TYR A 110 -4.86 14.36 6.96
N GLY A 111 -5.47 15.55 7.07
CA GLY A 111 -5.92 16.35 5.92
C GLY A 111 -7.36 16.05 5.48
N SER A 112 -7.74 16.62 4.33
CA SER A 112 -9.11 16.50 3.79
C SER A 112 -9.46 15.07 3.38
N LYS A 113 -10.75 14.74 3.29
CA LYS A 113 -11.22 13.43 2.79
C LYS A 113 -10.54 13.05 1.47
N GLN A 114 -10.45 14.00 0.54
CA GLN A 114 -9.81 13.79 -0.76
C GLN A 114 -8.31 13.51 -0.66
N SER A 115 -7.62 14.14 0.30
CA SER A 115 -6.21 13.85 0.58
C SER A 115 -6.04 12.43 1.13
N ARG A 116 -6.87 12.02 2.09
CA ARG A 116 -6.82 10.68 2.69
C ARG A 116 -7.07 9.55 1.69
N PHE A 117 -8.00 9.74 0.74
CA PHE A 117 -8.17 8.81 -0.39
C PHE A 117 -6.89 8.63 -1.20
N LYS A 118 -6.16 9.72 -1.49
CA LYS A 118 -4.88 9.68 -2.21
C LYS A 118 -3.79 8.97 -1.40
N GLN A 119 -3.68 9.31 -0.12
CA GLN A 119 -2.72 8.73 0.82
C GLN A 119 -2.84 7.21 0.89
N ILE A 120 -4.04 6.70 1.17
CA ILE A 120 -4.28 5.26 1.25
C ILE A 120 -4.10 4.60 -0.12
N GLY A 121 -4.67 5.14 -1.20
CA GLY A 121 -4.60 4.53 -2.52
C GLY A 121 -3.17 4.38 -3.09
N ASN A 122 -2.30 5.36 -2.81
CA ASN A 122 -0.92 5.37 -3.30
C ASN A 122 0.04 4.56 -2.43
N ALA A 123 -0.29 4.27 -1.17
CA ALA A 123 0.63 3.65 -0.24
C ALA A 123 1.14 2.26 -0.67
N VAL A 124 2.34 1.93 -0.23
CA VAL A 124 2.82 0.54 -0.18
C VAL A 124 2.25 -0.10 1.09
N PRO A 125 1.66 -1.30 1.03
CA PRO A 125 1.14 -1.97 2.23
C PRO A 125 2.23 -2.19 3.29
N PRO A 126 2.03 -1.76 4.55
CA PRO A 126 3.02 -1.93 5.62
C PRO A 126 3.46 -3.38 5.84
N LEU A 127 2.59 -4.38 5.73
CA LEU A 127 3.00 -5.78 5.91
C LEU A 127 3.87 -6.31 4.76
N LEU A 128 3.66 -5.83 3.53
CA LEU A 128 4.56 -6.13 2.42
C LEU A 128 5.94 -5.51 2.66
N ALA A 129 5.97 -4.24 3.10
CA ALA A 129 7.20 -3.55 3.46
C ALA A 129 7.92 -4.23 4.64
N TYR A 130 7.19 -4.67 5.67
CA TYR A 130 7.71 -5.44 6.80
C TYR A 130 8.37 -6.75 6.33
N ALA A 131 7.71 -7.52 5.46
CA ALA A 131 8.26 -8.77 4.94
C ALA A 131 9.60 -8.56 4.19
N ILE A 132 9.73 -7.44 3.46
CA ILE A 132 10.99 -7.05 2.82
C ILE A 132 12.03 -6.66 3.88
N ALA A 133 11.64 -5.83 4.85
CA ALA A 133 12.53 -5.33 5.90
C ALA A 133 13.13 -6.47 6.74
N CYS A 134 12.38 -7.53 7.02
CA CYS A 134 12.86 -8.73 7.71
C CYS A 134 13.97 -9.51 6.96
N LYS A 135 14.29 -9.15 5.71
CA LYS A 135 15.42 -9.71 4.95
C LYS A 135 16.72 -8.95 5.15
N LEU A 136 16.69 -7.88 5.93
CA LEU A 136 17.85 -7.06 6.26
C LEU A 136 18.02 -6.99 7.77
N ARG A 137 19.25 -6.75 8.20
CA ARG A 137 19.52 -6.34 9.58
C ARG A 137 18.99 -4.91 9.79
N ALA A 138 18.22 -4.72 10.85
CA ALA A 138 17.69 -3.41 11.21
C ALA A 138 18.81 -2.38 11.42
N GLY A 139 18.59 -1.18 10.91
CA GLY A 139 19.55 -0.08 10.92
C GLY A 139 18.90 1.28 10.69
N SER A 140 19.68 2.26 10.27
CA SER A 140 19.17 3.59 9.90
C SER A 140 18.65 3.62 8.47
N CYS A 141 17.50 4.26 8.25
CA CYS A 141 17.00 4.48 6.91
C CYS A 141 16.48 5.91 6.70
N ILE A 142 16.30 6.28 5.45
CA ILE A 142 15.48 7.43 5.05
C ILE A 142 14.42 6.98 4.04
N ASP A 143 13.32 7.73 3.94
CA ASP A 143 12.23 7.46 2.99
C ASP A 143 12.00 8.67 2.08
N LEU A 144 12.28 8.51 0.79
CA LEU A 144 12.15 9.55 -0.22
C LEU A 144 10.86 9.33 -1.02
N PHE A 145 10.09 10.39 -1.26
CA PHE A 145 8.73 10.27 -1.80
C PHE A 145 7.85 9.42 -0.86
N ALA A 146 7.98 9.68 0.45
CA ALA A 146 7.49 8.81 1.52
C ALA A 146 5.96 8.62 1.51
N GLY A 147 5.22 9.54 0.90
CA GLY A 147 3.77 9.55 0.88
C GLY A 147 3.19 9.46 2.29
N ALA A 148 2.17 8.62 2.46
CA ALA A 148 1.58 8.38 3.77
C ALA A 148 2.41 7.45 4.68
N GLY A 149 3.63 7.07 4.29
CA GLY A 149 4.56 6.32 5.14
C GLY A 149 4.37 4.81 5.18
N GLY A 150 3.63 4.21 4.25
CA GLY A 150 3.38 2.76 4.26
C GLY A 150 4.67 1.92 4.17
N LEU A 151 5.63 2.35 3.35
CA LEU A 151 6.94 1.71 3.22
C LEU A 151 7.76 1.87 4.51
N ALA A 152 8.03 3.11 4.96
CA ALA A 152 8.74 3.35 6.21
C ALA A 152 8.08 2.72 7.44
N LEU A 153 6.75 2.66 7.52
CA LEU A 153 6.03 2.03 8.63
C LEU A 153 6.35 0.54 8.73
N GLY A 154 6.34 -0.19 7.61
CA GLY A 154 6.71 -1.61 7.60
C GLY A 154 8.15 -1.84 8.04
N PHE A 155 9.08 -0.99 7.59
CA PHE A 155 10.47 -1.01 8.03
C PHE A 155 10.62 -0.68 9.51
N LYS A 156 9.88 0.31 10.02
CA LYS A 156 9.84 0.66 11.44
C LYS A 156 9.33 -0.50 12.30
N MET A 157 8.30 -1.22 11.84
CA MET A 157 7.80 -2.42 12.51
C MET A 157 8.86 -3.54 12.60
N ALA A 158 9.79 -3.61 11.64
CA ALA A 158 10.92 -4.53 11.64
C ALA A 158 12.16 -4.00 12.40
N GLY A 159 12.03 -2.85 13.10
CA GLY A 159 13.09 -2.27 13.94
C GLY A 159 13.99 -1.24 13.26
N PHE A 160 13.73 -0.86 12.01
CA PHE A 160 14.49 0.23 11.37
C PHE A 160 14.16 1.58 11.98
N ARG A 161 15.18 2.43 12.03
CA ARG A 161 15.07 3.82 12.50
C ARG A 161 15.04 4.76 11.29
N CYS A 162 13.85 5.25 10.94
CA CYS A 162 13.69 6.22 9.85
C CYS A 162 14.12 7.62 10.30
N LEU A 163 15.31 8.04 9.88
CA LEU A 163 15.95 9.30 10.28
C LEU A 163 15.32 10.52 9.60
N LEU A 164 14.89 10.36 8.35
CA LEU A 164 14.32 11.40 7.52
C LEU A 164 13.28 10.81 6.57
N ALA A 165 12.11 11.42 6.49
CA ALA A 165 11.15 11.20 5.42
C ALA A 165 10.94 12.49 4.63
N VAL A 166 10.88 12.41 3.30
CA VAL A 166 10.70 13.56 2.42
C VAL A 166 9.50 13.34 1.51
N ASP A 167 8.56 14.28 1.51
CA ASP A 167 7.45 14.31 0.56
C ASP A 167 7.06 15.75 0.22
N ILE A 168 6.44 15.98 -0.93
CA ILE A 168 5.98 17.31 -1.35
C ILE A 168 4.59 17.64 -0.77
N ASP A 169 3.76 16.63 -0.48
CA ASP A 169 2.39 16.83 0.00
C ASP A 169 2.37 17.09 1.51
N LYS A 170 1.88 18.28 1.87
CA LYS A 170 1.74 18.73 3.25
C LYS A 170 0.96 17.76 4.15
N ASN A 171 -0.12 17.15 3.67
CA ASN A 171 -0.96 16.27 4.49
C ASN A 171 -0.31 14.90 4.70
N MET A 172 0.45 14.42 3.71
CA MET A 172 1.30 13.23 3.84
C MET A 172 2.38 13.46 4.88
N CYS A 173 3.06 14.62 4.83
CA CYS A 173 4.02 15.02 5.84
C CYS A 173 3.40 15.11 7.24
N GLU A 174 2.24 15.75 7.38
CA GLU A 174 1.51 15.80 8.65
C GLU A 174 1.18 14.39 9.17
N THR A 175 0.74 13.49 8.30
CA THR A 175 0.45 12.10 8.64
C THR A 175 1.70 11.37 9.14
N LEU A 176 2.85 11.53 8.48
CA LEU A 176 4.12 10.96 8.92
C LEU A 176 4.53 11.46 10.31
N ILE A 177 4.42 12.78 10.54
CA ILE A 177 4.77 13.43 11.81
C ILE A 177 3.87 12.92 12.93
N LYS A 178 2.55 12.94 12.74
CA LYS A 178 1.57 12.61 13.78
C LYS A 178 1.56 11.13 14.17
N ASN A 179 1.95 10.24 13.26
CA ASN A 179 2.16 8.82 13.54
C ASN A 179 3.60 8.49 13.96
N GLY A 180 4.49 9.50 14.02
CA GLY A 180 5.89 9.34 14.39
C GLY A 180 6.65 8.38 13.49
N VAL A 181 6.34 8.31 12.20
CA VAL A 181 6.96 7.34 11.27
C VAL A 181 8.45 7.59 11.07
N ALA A 182 8.86 8.86 11.05
CA ALA A 182 10.24 9.29 10.92
C ALA A 182 10.59 10.34 11.99
N GLU A 183 11.87 10.44 12.33
CA GLU A 183 12.37 11.43 13.31
C GLU A 183 12.32 12.85 12.79
N THR A 184 12.48 13.01 11.48
CA THR A 184 12.41 14.29 10.81
C THR A 184 11.61 14.09 9.54
N VAL A 185 10.69 15.01 9.28
CA VAL A 185 9.87 15.01 8.07
C VAL A 185 10.10 16.33 7.38
N LEU A 186 10.57 16.28 6.14
CA LEU A 186 10.83 17.45 5.32
C LEU A 186 9.76 17.54 4.23
N GLN A 187 8.95 18.59 4.28
CA GLN A 187 8.02 18.90 3.20
C GLN A 187 8.78 19.62 2.09
N ALA A 188 9.19 18.91 1.03
CA ALA A 188 9.98 19.51 -0.03
C ALA A 188 9.80 18.83 -1.39
N ASP A 189 10.09 19.60 -2.46
CA ASP A 189 10.13 19.08 -3.82
C ASP A 189 11.54 18.60 -4.17
N LEU A 190 11.69 17.28 -4.28
CA LEU A 190 12.95 16.62 -4.65
C LEU A 190 13.37 16.91 -6.10
N SER A 191 12.55 17.57 -6.93
CA SER A 191 12.97 18.05 -8.25
C SER A 191 13.97 19.21 -8.17
N ASN A 192 14.04 19.91 -7.03
CA ASN A 192 14.91 21.04 -6.80
C ASN A 192 16.29 20.61 -6.29
N GLU A 193 17.35 21.00 -7.00
CA GLU A 193 18.72 20.63 -6.68
C GLU A 193 19.22 21.19 -5.32
N ASN A 194 18.67 22.32 -4.87
CA ASN A 194 19.00 22.86 -3.53
C ASN A 194 18.41 21.97 -2.43
N ILE A 195 17.20 21.44 -2.63
CA ILE A 195 16.59 20.48 -1.70
C ILE A 195 17.38 19.17 -1.68
N VAL A 196 17.89 18.71 -2.82
CA VAL A 196 18.78 17.54 -2.88
C VAL A 196 20.02 17.75 -1.99
N LYS A 197 20.62 18.94 -2.00
CA LYS A 197 21.77 19.28 -1.12
C LYS A 197 21.37 19.29 0.35
N GLU A 198 20.25 19.92 0.68
CA GLU A 198 19.71 19.98 2.05
C GLU A 198 19.44 18.57 2.62
N VAL A 199 18.83 17.69 1.83
CA VAL A 199 18.59 16.29 2.23
C VAL A 199 19.90 15.56 2.56
N VAL A 200 20.92 15.73 1.71
CA VAL A 200 22.24 15.10 1.94
C VAL A 200 22.88 15.62 3.22
N GLU A 201 22.82 16.95 3.46
CA GLU A 201 23.36 17.58 4.66
C GLU A 201 22.66 17.09 5.93
N ILE A 202 21.32 17.04 5.94
CA ILE A 202 20.53 16.51 7.06
C ILE A 202 20.96 15.07 7.38
N VAL A 203 21.12 14.23 6.36
CA VAL A 203 21.51 12.82 6.55
C VAL A 203 22.93 12.72 7.09
N GLN A 204 23.90 13.44 6.51
CA GLN A 204 25.28 13.44 6.97
C GLN A 204 25.40 13.88 8.43
N ASN A 205 24.69 14.95 8.81
CA ASN A 205 24.64 15.45 10.18
C ASN A 205 24.05 14.41 11.15
N LYS A 206 22.94 13.76 10.79
CA LYS A 206 22.32 12.71 11.62
C LYS A 206 23.16 11.45 11.75
N MET A 207 23.92 11.11 10.71
CA MET A 207 24.76 9.91 10.72
C MET A 207 26.07 10.11 11.49
N GLY A 208 26.59 11.34 11.56
CA GLY A 208 27.81 11.66 12.31
C GLY A 208 29.04 10.92 11.76
N GLY A 209 29.20 10.92 10.44
CA GLY A 209 30.30 10.23 9.75
C GLY A 209 30.12 8.73 9.52
N ARG A 210 29.06 8.12 10.09
CA ARG A 210 28.69 6.73 9.77
C ARG A 210 28.01 6.64 8.40
N GLN A 211 28.10 5.49 7.75
CA GLN A 211 27.38 5.22 6.51
C GLN A 211 25.89 4.92 6.80
N LEU A 212 24.99 5.49 5.99
CA LEU A 212 23.56 5.18 6.07
C LEU A 212 23.31 3.73 5.65
N ASP A 213 22.48 3.00 6.40
CA ASP A 213 22.20 1.61 6.02
C ASP A 213 21.27 1.53 4.80
N LEU A 214 20.16 2.28 4.77
CA LEU A 214 19.16 2.09 3.71
C LEU A 214 18.50 3.40 3.21
N ILE A 215 18.37 3.52 1.89
CA ILE A 215 17.43 4.46 1.27
C ILE A 215 16.19 3.69 0.79
N LEU A 216 15.02 4.07 1.31
CA LEU A 216 13.71 3.70 0.79
C LEU A 216 13.25 4.79 -0.20
N ALA A 217 12.66 4.41 -1.32
CA ALA A 217 12.13 5.39 -2.27
C ALA A 217 10.91 4.87 -3.05
N GLY A 218 9.87 5.69 -3.16
CA GLY A 218 8.69 5.43 -3.99
C GLY A 218 8.43 6.54 -5.03
N PRO A 219 9.36 6.79 -5.98
CA PRO A 219 9.22 7.91 -6.92
C PRO A 219 7.94 7.77 -7.74
N PRO A 220 7.16 8.86 -7.90
CA PRO A 220 5.86 8.80 -8.54
C PRO A 220 5.97 8.39 -10.01
N CYS A 221 5.07 7.51 -10.43
CA CYS A 221 5.00 6.93 -11.78
C CYS A 221 3.65 7.29 -12.42
N GLN A 222 3.24 8.56 -12.37
CA GLN A 222 1.86 8.96 -12.71
C GLN A 222 1.53 8.82 -14.20
N GLY A 223 2.52 8.96 -15.08
CA GLY A 223 2.39 8.66 -16.50
C GLY A 223 2.17 7.18 -16.84
N PHE A 224 2.24 6.31 -15.83
CA PHE A 224 2.49 4.88 -15.98
C PHE A 224 1.55 4.02 -15.10
N SER A 225 0.56 4.63 -14.45
CA SER A 225 -0.40 3.90 -13.61
C SER A 225 -1.74 3.75 -14.31
N THR A 226 -2.44 2.65 -14.05
CA THR A 226 -3.83 2.43 -14.49
C THR A 226 -4.83 3.44 -13.93
N ALA A 227 -4.44 4.21 -12.91
CA ALA A 227 -5.22 5.29 -12.30
C ALA A 227 -4.83 6.70 -12.79
N GLY A 228 -3.72 6.82 -13.54
CA GLY A 228 -3.27 8.05 -14.16
C GLY A 228 -3.69 8.14 -15.64
N ASN A 229 -3.36 9.25 -16.28
CA ASN A 229 -3.77 9.53 -17.66
C ASN A 229 -2.93 8.80 -18.73
N TRP A 230 -2.05 7.87 -18.34
CA TRP A 230 -1.10 7.21 -19.26
C TRP A 230 -0.31 8.21 -20.11
N ASN A 231 0.09 9.34 -19.52
CA ASN A 231 0.89 10.36 -20.19
C ASN A 231 2.40 10.05 -20.03
N PRO A 232 3.09 9.53 -21.06
CA PRO A 232 4.51 9.18 -20.95
C PRO A 232 5.43 10.39 -20.75
N ASP A 233 4.95 11.60 -21.05
CA ASP A 233 5.72 12.85 -20.95
C ASP A 233 5.41 13.64 -19.67
N ASP A 234 4.73 13.01 -18.71
CA ASP A 234 4.55 13.56 -17.37
C ASP A 234 5.93 13.86 -16.73
N PRO A 235 6.24 15.11 -16.34
CA PRO A 235 7.56 15.47 -15.82
C PRO A 235 7.92 14.69 -14.54
N ARG A 236 6.93 14.18 -13.80
CA ARG A 236 7.14 13.35 -12.61
C ARG A 236 7.81 12.01 -12.93
N ASN A 237 7.69 11.55 -14.18
CA ASN A 237 8.40 10.37 -14.66
C ASN A 237 9.93 10.53 -14.63
N ASN A 238 10.45 11.74 -14.44
CA ASN A 238 11.88 12.03 -14.33
C ASN A 238 12.37 12.13 -12.87
N LEU A 239 11.50 11.96 -11.87
CA LEU A 239 11.89 12.06 -10.45
C LEU A 239 12.82 10.94 -9.97
N TYR A 240 13.04 9.90 -10.77
CA TYR A 240 14.13 8.94 -10.53
C TYR A 240 15.53 9.58 -10.70
N ILE A 241 15.66 10.68 -11.44
CA ILE A 241 16.94 11.38 -11.65
C ILE A 241 17.45 12.02 -10.34
N PRO A 242 16.69 12.90 -9.66
CA PRO A 242 17.13 13.44 -8.38
C PRO A 242 17.29 12.35 -7.32
N LEU A 243 16.47 11.30 -7.34
CA LEU A 243 16.66 10.11 -6.49
C LEU A 243 18.06 9.50 -6.66
N LEU A 244 18.48 9.23 -7.90
CA LEU A 244 19.80 8.68 -8.19
C LEU A 244 20.92 9.65 -7.79
N ARG A 245 20.73 10.98 -7.91
CA ARG A 245 21.68 11.97 -7.40
C ARG A 245 21.85 11.88 -5.88
N ILE A 246 20.74 11.76 -5.14
CA ILE A 246 20.77 11.59 -3.68
C ILE A 246 21.50 10.30 -3.31
N ILE A 247 21.16 9.18 -3.97
CA ILE A 247 21.83 7.87 -3.75
C ILE A 247 23.34 7.99 -4.01
N GLY A 248 23.76 8.63 -5.11
CA GLY A 248 25.17 8.80 -5.45
C GLY A 248 25.94 9.74 -4.50
N LYS A 249 25.26 10.68 -3.83
CA LYS A 249 25.88 11.57 -2.83
C LYS A 249 25.96 10.96 -1.43
N ILE A 250 24.96 10.15 -1.05
CA ILE A 250 24.88 9.51 0.27
C ILE A 250 25.61 8.16 0.29
N LEU A 251 25.57 7.42 -0.81
CA LEU A 251 26.10 6.06 -0.97
C LEU A 251 25.72 5.13 0.21
N PRO A 252 24.42 4.89 0.45
CA PRO A 252 23.98 3.96 1.49
C PRO A 252 24.44 2.51 1.22
N LYS A 253 24.42 1.65 2.23
CA LYS A 253 24.71 0.21 2.03
C LYS A 253 23.68 -0.46 1.13
N TYR A 254 22.41 -0.10 1.31
CA TYR A 254 21.26 -0.66 0.61
C TYR A 254 20.38 0.44 0.02
N VAL A 255 19.72 0.12 -1.10
CA VAL A 255 18.72 0.94 -1.75
C VAL A 255 17.51 0.06 -2.08
N LEU A 256 16.31 0.53 -1.74
CA LEU A 256 15.05 -0.10 -2.13
C LEU A 256 14.18 0.93 -2.86
N ILE A 257 13.96 0.71 -4.16
CA ILE A 257 13.08 1.56 -4.97
C ILE A 257 11.82 0.79 -5.29
N GLU A 258 10.67 1.30 -4.86
CA GLU A 258 9.35 0.76 -5.18
C GLU A 258 8.77 1.42 -6.44
N ASN A 259 8.03 0.63 -7.22
CA ASN A 259 7.24 1.16 -8.30
C ASN A 259 6.05 0.27 -8.72
N VAL A 260 5.18 0.81 -9.58
CA VAL A 260 4.06 0.07 -10.16
C VAL A 260 4.54 -0.93 -11.22
N PRO A 261 3.81 -2.05 -11.46
CA PRO A 261 4.20 -3.05 -12.46
C PRO A 261 4.45 -2.52 -13.88
N GLY A 262 3.81 -1.39 -14.21
CA GLY A 262 3.96 -0.67 -15.48
C GLY A 262 5.41 -0.38 -15.88
N ILE A 263 6.30 -0.13 -14.90
CA ILE A 263 7.69 0.24 -15.14
C ILE A 263 8.47 -0.82 -15.95
N ARG A 264 8.04 -2.09 -15.92
CA ARG A 264 8.73 -3.21 -16.59
C ARG A 264 8.57 -3.21 -18.11
N PHE A 265 7.47 -2.68 -18.63
CA PHE A 265 7.11 -2.84 -20.04
C PHE A 265 6.91 -1.52 -20.79
N MET A 266 6.51 -0.45 -20.10
CA MET A 266 6.33 0.85 -20.77
C MET A 266 7.65 1.48 -21.17
N ARG A 267 7.64 2.19 -22.31
CA ARG A 267 8.85 2.64 -23.00
C ARG A 267 9.89 1.51 -23.08
N LYS A 268 9.46 0.28 -23.35
CA LYS A 268 10.31 -0.93 -23.41
C LYS A 268 11.16 -1.16 -22.14
N GLY A 269 10.66 -0.71 -20.98
CA GLY A 269 11.33 -0.79 -19.68
C GLY A 269 12.53 0.16 -19.55
N GLU A 270 12.63 1.21 -20.38
CA GLU A 270 13.78 2.13 -20.40
C GLU A 270 14.08 2.77 -19.05
N ILE A 271 13.05 3.20 -18.31
CA ILE A 271 13.24 3.82 -16.99
C ILE A 271 13.83 2.82 -16.00
N LEU A 272 13.27 1.61 -15.93
CA LEU A 272 13.80 0.53 -15.10
C LEU A 272 15.27 0.23 -15.47
N LYS A 273 15.57 0.05 -16.76
CA LYS A 273 16.93 -0.21 -17.25
C LYS A 273 17.90 0.92 -16.90
N LYS A 274 17.47 2.18 -16.99
CA LYS A 274 18.28 3.34 -16.61
C LYS A 274 18.59 3.34 -15.11
N ILE A 275 17.58 3.12 -14.26
CA ILE A 275 17.77 3.03 -12.81
C ILE A 275 18.76 1.92 -12.46
N GLU A 276 18.54 0.70 -12.98
CA GLU A 276 19.43 -0.43 -12.69
C GLU A 276 20.85 -0.19 -13.20
N ARG A 277 21.01 0.36 -14.41
CA ARG A 277 22.33 0.66 -14.97
C ARG A 277 23.07 1.68 -14.11
N THR A 278 22.42 2.79 -13.74
CA THR A 278 23.06 3.84 -12.94
C THR A 278 23.41 3.35 -11.54
N LEU A 279 22.58 2.51 -10.92
CA LEU A 279 22.94 1.86 -9.65
C LEU A 279 24.17 0.93 -9.80
N ARG A 280 24.26 0.15 -10.89
CA ARG A 280 25.43 -0.69 -11.18
C ARG A 280 26.70 0.14 -11.42
N GLU A 281 26.58 1.27 -12.13
CA GLU A 281 27.67 2.23 -12.34
C GLU A 281 28.15 2.86 -11.02
N MET A 282 27.26 3.01 -10.02
CA MET A 282 27.59 3.43 -8.66
C MET A 282 28.20 2.31 -7.79
N GLY A 283 28.37 1.10 -8.32
CA GLY A 283 28.96 -0.04 -7.61
C GLY A 283 27.99 -0.94 -6.85
N TYR A 284 26.67 -0.77 -7.04
CA TYR A 284 25.67 -1.66 -6.45
C TYR A 284 25.47 -2.93 -7.28
N ILE A 285 25.27 -4.05 -6.59
CA ILE A 285 24.63 -5.22 -7.17
C ILE A 285 23.12 -4.97 -7.15
N VAL A 286 22.46 -5.18 -8.29
CA VAL A 286 21.05 -4.82 -8.47
C VAL A 286 20.21 -6.04 -8.84
N LYS A 287 19.12 -6.24 -8.09
CA LYS A 287 18.08 -7.24 -8.37
C LYS A 287 16.72 -6.55 -8.44
N THR A 288 15.85 -7.03 -9.33
CA THR A 288 14.49 -6.47 -9.47
C THR A 288 13.46 -7.60 -9.38
N GLU A 289 12.45 -7.45 -8.54
CA GLU A 289 11.36 -8.43 -8.40
C GLU A 289 9.97 -7.80 -8.44
N LEU A 290 8.99 -8.60 -8.89
CA LEU A 290 7.57 -8.28 -8.75
C LEU A 290 7.00 -9.07 -7.56
N LEU A 291 6.62 -8.36 -6.50
CA LEU A 291 6.01 -8.96 -5.31
C LEU A 291 4.49 -8.78 -5.31
N LYS A 292 3.77 -9.77 -4.75
CA LYS A 292 2.32 -9.75 -4.56
C LYS A 292 2.01 -9.57 -3.08
N ALA A 293 1.31 -8.50 -2.72
CA ALA A 293 1.00 -8.18 -1.32
C ALA A 293 0.19 -9.30 -0.63
N GLU A 294 -0.69 -9.97 -1.38
CA GLU A 294 -1.50 -11.09 -0.89
C GLU A 294 -0.67 -12.28 -0.38
N GLU A 295 0.57 -12.44 -0.86
CA GLU A 295 1.52 -13.48 -0.45
C GLU A 295 2.23 -13.13 0.87
N HIS A 296 2.00 -11.94 1.44
CA HIS A 296 2.68 -11.42 2.64
C HIS A 296 1.71 -10.89 3.70
N GLY A 297 0.50 -11.48 3.78
CA GLY A 297 -0.46 -11.20 4.85
C GLY A 297 -1.32 -9.95 4.62
N VAL A 298 -1.24 -9.33 3.44
CA VAL A 298 -2.09 -8.20 3.06
C VAL A 298 -3.41 -8.73 2.46
N PRO A 299 -4.59 -8.31 2.94
CA PRO A 299 -5.90 -8.76 2.43
C PRO A 299 -6.29 -8.07 1.10
N GLN A 300 -5.33 -7.94 0.18
CA GLN A 300 -5.49 -7.23 -1.09
C GLN A 300 -4.58 -7.81 -2.17
N LYS A 301 -5.15 -8.03 -3.35
CA LYS A 301 -4.40 -8.33 -4.57
C LYS A 301 -3.72 -7.08 -5.08
N ARG A 302 -2.46 -6.85 -4.68
CA ARG A 302 -1.67 -5.67 -5.07
C ARG A 302 -0.26 -6.09 -5.44
N ARG A 303 0.15 -5.79 -6.67
CA ARG A 303 1.47 -6.13 -7.18
C ARG A 303 2.33 -4.88 -7.26
N ARG A 304 3.61 -5.03 -6.90
CA ARG A 304 4.62 -3.96 -6.92
C ARG A 304 5.97 -4.48 -7.35
N VAL A 305 6.69 -3.62 -8.07
CA VAL A 305 8.05 -3.88 -8.51
C VAL A 305 8.98 -3.23 -7.51
N PHE A 306 9.96 -3.99 -7.05
CA PHE A 306 10.99 -3.52 -6.14
C PHE A 306 12.35 -3.71 -6.81
N ILE A 307 13.14 -2.64 -6.81
CA ILE A 307 14.53 -2.64 -7.26
C ILE A 307 15.38 -2.60 -5.99
N PHE A 308 16.12 -3.69 -5.77
CA PHE A 308 17.01 -3.92 -4.65
C PHE A 308 18.44 -3.63 -5.10
N GLY A 309 19.07 -2.62 -4.50
CA GLY A 309 20.50 -2.34 -4.66
C GLY A 309 21.22 -2.61 -3.36
N TYR A 310 22.38 -3.27 -3.41
CA TYR A 310 23.27 -3.43 -2.26
C TYR A 310 24.75 -3.31 -2.68
N GLN A 311 25.59 -2.74 -1.84
CA GLN A 311 27.02 -2.57 -2.13
C GLN A 311 27.77 -3.90 -2.10
N LYS A 312 28.87 -3.99 -2.84
CA LYS A 312 29.75 -5.17 -2.78
C LYS A 312 30.39 -5.28 -1.39
N GLY A 313 30.23 -6.44 -0.75
CA GLY A 313 30.71 -6.70 0.62
C GLY A 313 29.61 -6.64 1.69
N GLU A 314 28.42 -6.15 1.32
CA GLU A 314 27.20 -6.26 2.13
C GLU A 314 26.47 -7.58 1.88
N ASP A 315 25.61 -7.98 2.82
CA ASP A 315 24.76 -9.14 2.66
C ASP A 315 23.85 -8.98 1.43
N ALA A 316 23.61 -10.07 0.71
CA ALA A 316 22.75 -10.00 -0.46
C ALA A 316 21.33 -9.57 -0.06
N PHE A 317 20.80 -8.53 -0.70
CA PHE A 317 19.42 -8.10 -0.46
C PHE A 317 18.45 -9.07 -1.17
N ILE A 318 18.07 -10.12 -0.45
CA ILE A 318 17.22 -11.19 -0.97
C ILE A 318 15.74 -10.79 -0.83
N PRO A 319 14.95 -10.79 -1.91
CA PRO A 319 13.51 -10.58 -1.88
C PRO A 319 12.80 -11.60 -0.97
N PRO A 320 11.70 -11.22 -0.29
CA PRO A 320 11.00 -12.16 0.58
C PRO A 320 10.32 -13.28 -0.20
N ASN A 321 10.42 -14.51 0.32
CA ASN A 321 9.61 -15.62 -0.17
C ASN A 321 8.13 -15.41 0.21
N PRO A 322 7.19 -15.92 -0.59
CA PRO A 322 5.78 -15.99 -0.21
C PRO A 322 5.58 -16.65 1.15
N MET A 323 4.74 -16.03 1.99
CA MET A 323 4.30 -16.54 3.29
C MET A 323 2.87 -17.07 3.24
N PHE A 324 2.11 -16.69 2.22
CA PHE A 324 0.74 -17.12 1.98
C PHE A 324 0.62 -17.65 0.56
N ALA A 325 -0.25 -18.63 0.34
CA ALA A 325 -0.43 -19.26 -0.96
C ALA A 325 -1.08 -18.30 -1.98
N ASP A 326 -0.70 -18.41 -3.26
CA ASP A 326 -1.38 -17.70 -4.36
C ASP A 326 -2.75 -18.33 -4.70
N SER A 327 -2.96 -19.60 -4.30
CA SER A 327 -4.19 -20.36 -4.50
C SER A 327 -4.88 -20.73 -3.17
N HIS A 328 -6.13 -21.20 -3.24
CA HIS A 328 -6.95 -21.50 -2.06
C HIS A 328 -6.63 -22.87 -1.43
N GLU A 329 -5.57 -23.55 -1.87
CA GLU A 329 -5.23 -24.92 -1.46
C GLU A 329 -4.05 -24.94 -0.49
N VAL A 330 -4.35 -25.30 0.76
CA VAL A 330 -3.36 -25.61 1.81
C VAL A 330 -3.21 -27.13 1.88
N LYS A 331 -1.99 -27.65 2.01
CA LYS A 331 -1.64 -29.07 2.04
C LYS A 331 -0.77 -29.36 3.25
N PHE A 332 -1.02 -30.50 3.88
CA PHE A 332 -0.23 -31.05 4.97
C PHE A 332 0.27 -32.44 4.59
N ASP A 333 1.43 -32.83 5.12
CA ASP A 333 1.92 -34.20 4.97
C ASP A 333 1.19 -35.14 5.94
N SER A 334 1.44 -36.44 5.83
CA SER A 334 0.86 -37.46 6.70
C SER A 334 1.27 -37.36 8.18
N LYS A 335 2.25 -36.49 8.50
CA LYS A 335 2.71 -36.20 9.86
C LYS A 335 2.15 -34.87 10.39
N GLY A 336 1.29 -34.21 9.62
CA GLY A 336 0.69 -32.93 9.95
C GLY A 336 1.63 -31.74 9.74
N HIS A 337 2.76 -31.86 9.05
CA HIS A 337 3.58 -30.68 8.73
C HIS A 337 2.99 -29.92 7.55
N LEU A 338 3.09 -28.58 7.58
CA LEU A 338 2.68 -27.71 6.49
C LEU A 338 3.53 -28.01 5.24
N VAL A 339 2.88 -28.50 4.19
CA VAL A 339 3.50 -28.75 2.86
C VAL A 339 3.22 -27.60 1.90
N SER A 340 2.12 -26.86 2.08
CA SER A 340 1.86 -25.62 1.33
C SER A 340 1.39 -24.48 2.22
N LEU A 341 1.71 -23.25 1.81
CA LEU A 341 1.48 -22.03 2.59
C LEU A 341 0.01 -21.81 2.98
N PRO A 342 -0.28 -21.10 4.09
CA PRO A 342 -1.64 -20.77 4.50
C PRO A 342 -2.38 -19.89 3.47
N LYS A 343 -3.72 -19.95 3.46
CA LYS A 343 -4.55 -19.15 2.55
C LYS A 343 -4.38 -17.64 2.81
N PRO A 344 -4.45 -16.80 1.76
CA PRO A 344 -4.48 -15.35 1.89
C PRO A 344 -5.56 -14.84 2.86
N ILE A 345 -5.33 -13.65 3.39
CA ILE A 345 -6.29 -12.98 4.27
C ILE A 345 -7.45 -12.44 3.45
N THR A 346 -8.66 -12.70 3.91
CA THR A 346 -9.90 -12.32 3.24
C THR A 346 -10.40 -10.94 3.67
N VAL A 347 -11.32 -10.35 2.89
CA VAL A 347 -12.01 -9.10 3.26
C VAL A 347 -12.73 -9.28 4.60
N ARG A 348 -13.36 -10.45 4.85
CA ARG A 348 -14.07 -10.73 6.10
C ARG A 348 -13.12 -10.66 7.29
N GLU A 349 -11.99 -11.34 7.20
CA GLU A 349 -10.98 -11.33 8.25
C GLU A 349 -10.41 -9.93 8.48
N ALA A 350 -10.44 -9.04 7.47
CA ALA A 350 -9.91 -7.70 7.59
C ALA A 350 -10.87 -6.67 8.19
N ILE A 351 -12.15 -6.69 7.81
CA ILE A 351 -13.05 -5.55 8.09
C ILE A 351 -14.38 -5.91 8.75
N SER A 352 -14.71 -7.20 8.96
CA SER A 352 -16.03 -7.60 9.45
C SER A 352 -16.36 -7.20 10.90
N ASP A 353 -15.36 -6.88 11.71
CA ASP A 353 -15.48 -6.36 13.08
C ASP A 353 -15.64 -4.83 13.14
N LEU A 354 -15.56 -4.12 12.01
CA LEU A 354 -15.72 -2.66 12.00
C LEU A 354 -17.21 -2.28 12.09
N PRO A 355 -17.55 -1.18 12.80
CA PRO A 355 -18.92 -0.76 12.96
C PRO A 355 -19.58 -0.46 11.60
N PRO A 356 -20.85 -0.84 11.39
CA PRO A 356 -21.57 -0.45 10.18
C PRO A 356 -21.73 1.08 10.12
N ILE A 357 -21.72 1.61 8.90
CA ILE A 357 -21.94 3.04 8.64
C ILE A 357 -22.81 3.21 7.41
N GLU A 358 -23.60 4.28 7.39
CA GLU A 358 -24.43 4.64 6.25
C GLU A 358 -23.61 5.26 5.12
N VAL A 359 -24.18 5.29 3.90
CA VAL A 359 -23.59 6.00 2.76
C VAL A 359 -23.37 7.49 3.09
N GLY A 360 -22.20 8.02 2.74
CA GLY A 360 -21.77 9.37 3.12
C GLY A 360 -21.54 9.59 4.63
N GLY A 361 -21.77 8.59 5.47
CA GLY A 361 -21.66 8.67 6.92
C GLY A 361 -20.32 8.21 7.48
N GLY A 362 -20.35 7.88 8.77
CA GLY A 362 -19.18 7.56 9.58
C GLY A 362 -18.59 8.78 10.29
N ALA A 363 -17.44 8.61 10.94
CA ALA A 363 -16.77 9.71 11.64
C ALA A 363 -15.23 9.59 11.62
N GLU A 364 -14.58 10.73 11.78
CA GLU A 364 -13.12 10.84 11.87
C GLU A 364 -12.56 10.09 13.08
N ILE A 365 -13.32 10.02 14.19
CA ILE A 365 -13.01 9.25 15.38
C ILE A 365 -14.30 8.52 15.80
N MET A 366 -14.22 7.21 15.98
CA MET A 366 -15.30 6.36 16.48
C MET A 366 -14.77 5.43 17.56
N GLU A 367 -15.68 4.89 18.37
CA GLU A 367 -15.38 3.76 19.25
C GLU A 367 -15.87 2.47 18.63
N TYR A 368 -15.21 1.36 18.93
CA TYR A 368 -15.54 0.04 18.42
C TYR A 368 -15.14 -1.03 19.44
N ASP A 369 -15.94 -2.09 19.53
CA ASP A 369 -15.90 -3.05 20.62
C ASP A 369 -14.94 -4.21 20.33
N ASP A 370 -14.19 -4.66 21.33
CA ASP A 370 -13.28 -5.81 21.24
C ASP A 370 -14.00 -7.14 21.12
N SER A 371 -15.22 -7.24 21.63
CA SER A 371 -16.08 -8.42 21.44
C SER A 371 -16.41 -8.69 19.97
N TRP A 372 -16.23 -7.70 19.08
CA TRP A 372 -16.47 -7.85 17.65
C TRP A 372 -15.30 -8.54 16.91
N ILE A 373 -14.14 -8.69 17.56
CA ILE A 373 -12.97 -9.36 16.98
C ILE A 373 -13.29 -10.83 16.71
N ASN A 374 -13.19 -11.21 15.44
CA ASN A 374 -13.45 -12.56 14.94
C ASN A 374 -12.27 -13.18 14.17
N SER A 375 -11.18 -12.44 13.96
CA SER A 375 -9.98 -12.94 13.25
C SER A 375 -8.67 -12.54 13.95
N ASP A 376 -7.59 -13.31 13.71
CA ASP A 376 -6.25 -12.92 14.19
C ASP A 376 -5.72 -11.70 13.45
N TYR A 377 -6.15 -11.46 12.21
CA TYR A 377 -5.80 -10.24 11.48
C TYR A 377 -6.36 -8.99 12.16
N GLN A 378 -7.58 -9.06 12.70
CA GLN A 378 -8.17 -7.96 13.47
C GLN A 378 -7.44 -7.75 14.78
N ARG A 379 -7.04 -8.83 15.47
CA ARG A 379 -6.18 -8.73 16.66
C ARG A 379 -4.88 -7.99 16.34
N TRP A 380 -4.24 -8.32 15.21
CA TRP A 380 -3.05 -7.62 14.74
C TRP A 380 -3.34 -6.15 14.40
N ALA A 381 -4.38 -5.87 13.62
CA ALA A 381 -4.74 -4.52 13.20
C ALA A 381 -5.02 -3.60 14.40
N ARG A 382 -5.65 -4.14 15.45
CA ARG A 382 -5.95 -3.46 16.71
C ARG A 382 -4.77 -3.41 17.68
N GLY A 383 -3.64 -4.07 17.38
CA GLY A 383 -2.42 -4.04 18.18
C GLY A 383 -2.37 -5.03 19.35
N TYR A 384 -3.26 -6.01 19.40
CA TYR A 384 -3.26 -7.06 20.44
C TYR A 384 -2.16 -8.10 20.26
N ILE A 385 -1.74 -8.34 19.01
CA ILE A 385 -0.66 -9.28 18.67
C ILE A 385 0.24 -8.64 17.61
N ASN A 386 1.52 -9.02 17.62
CA ASN A 386 2.44 -8.63 16.55
C ASN A 386 2.25 -9.53 15.30
N PHE A 387 2.93 -9.19 14.20
CA PHE A 387 2.79 -9.95 12.96
C PHE A 387 3.30 -11.39 13.06
N ASP A 388 4.40 -11.62 13.78
CA ASP A 388 4.99 -12.95 13.91
C ASP A 388 4.04 -13.90 14.66
N GLU A 389 3.39 -13.40 15.72
CA GLU A 389 2.36 -14.13 16.45
C GLU A 389 1.11 -14.36 15.58
N PHE A 390 0.67 -13.35 14.83
CA PHE A 390 -0.41 -13.49 13.85
C PHE A 390 -0.11 -14.60 12.84
N TYR A 391 1.08 -14.58 12.24
CA TYR A 391 1.48 -15.56 11.24
C TYR A 391 1.59 -16.97 11.84
N LYS A 392 2.20 -17.09 13.04
CA LYS A 392 2.28 -18.36 13.77
C LYS A 392 0.90 -18.94 14.03
N ARG A 393 -0.04 -18.14 14.56
CA ARG A 393 -1.43 -18.55 14.80
C ARG A 393 -2.13 -18.98 13.51
N ARG A 394 -1.89 -18.27 12.40
CA ARG A 394 -2.44 -18.61 11.08
C ARG A 394 -1.93 -19.96 10.58
N VAL A 395 -0.64 -20.25 10.73
CA VAL A 395 -0.08 -21.55 10.36
C VAL A 395 -0.68 -22.66 11.24
N LEU A 396 -0.75 -22.44 12.56
CA LEU A 396 -1.27 -23.44 13.50
C LEU A 396 -2.76 -23.74 13.32
N LYS A 397 -3.61 -22.76 12.99
CA LYS A 397 -5.04 -22.96 12.74
C LYS A 397 -5.35 -23.79 11.49
N ASN A 398 -4.38 -23.96 10.59
CA ASN A 398 -4.56 -24.78 9.40
C ASN A 398 -4.04 -26.21 9.61
N LEU A 399 -3.24 -26.48 10.65
CA LEU A 399 -2.92 -27.83 11.14
C LEU A 399 -4.16 -28.46 11.77
#